data_AF-A0A1M7CLL4-F1
#
_entry.id   AF-A0A1M7CLL4-F1
#
_cell.length_a   1.000
_cell.length_b   1.000
_cell.length_c   1.000
_cell.angle_alpha   90.00
_cell.angle_beta   90.00
_cell.angle_gamma   90.00
#
_symmetry.space_group_name_H-M   'P 1'
#
loop_
_entity.id
_entity.type
_entity.pdbx_description
1 polymer ?
#
loop_
_entity_poly.entity_id
_entity_poly.type
_entity_poly.pdbx_seq_one_letter_code
_entity_poly.pdbx_strand_id
1 'polypeptide(L)' 'MLKQEDKVLIRTALMEYRYLLFKTYHGTNDEKSRIAQLNKVLQNWKV' A
#
# COMPACT_ATOMS: atom_id res chain seq x y z
N MET A 1 -3.30 -7.06 -20.06
CA MET A 1 -3.47 -5.90 -19.13
C MET A 1 -4.60 -6.23 -18.18
N LEU A 2 -4.47 -5.88 -16.90
CA LEU A 2 -5.57 -6.00 -15.93
C LEU A 2 -6.75 -5.12 -16.34
N LYS A 3 -7.99 -5.56 -16.06
CA LYS A 3 -9.18 -4.73 -16.26
C LYS A 3 -9.17 -3.58 -15.26
N GLN A 4 -9.92 -2.52 -15.54
CA GLN A 4 -10.00 -1.35 -14.67
C GLN A 4 -10.47 -1.73 -13.25
N GLU A 5 -11.46 -2.61 -13.17
CA GLU A 5 -12.02 -3.11 -11.91
C GLU A 5 -10.97 -3.86 -11.09
N ASP A 6 -10.15 -4.70 -11.72
CA ASP A 6 -9.06 -5.42 -11.05
C ASP A 6 -8.01 -4.43 -10.48
N LYS A 7 -7.68 -3.38 -11.25
CA LYS A 7 -6.73 -2.35 -10.82
C LYS A 7 -7.25 -1.56 -9.63
N VAL A 8 -8.55 -1.22 -9.64
CA VAL A 8 -9.23 -0.55 -8.51
C VAL A 8 -9.20 -1.44 -7.28
N LEU A 9 -9.57 -2.72 -7.42
CA LEU A 9 -9.59 -3.68 -6.31
C LEU A 9 -8.21 -3.82 -5.66
N ILE A 10 -7.16 -3.98 -6.47
CA ILE A 10 -5.78 -4.09 -5.98
C ILE A 10 -5.36 -2.81 -5.26
N ARG A 11 -5.68 -1.63 -5.81
CA ARG A 11 -5.37 -0.35 -5.15
C ARG A 11 -6.08 -0.22 -3.82
N THR A 12 -7.35 -0.62 -3.73
CA THR A 12 -8.11 -0.61 -2.48
C THR A 12 -7.46 -1.51 -1.43
N ALA A 13 -7.12 -2.75 -1.79
CA ALA A 13 -6.43 -3.68 -0.89
C ALA A 13 -5.09 -3.13 -0.38
N LEU A 14 -4.30 -2.48 -1.25
CA LEU A 14 -3.03 -1.86 -0.85
C LEU A 14 -3.24 -0.66 0.09
N MET A 15 -4.31 0.12 -0.10
CA MET A 15 -4.67 1.24 0.78
C MET A 15 -5.09 0.73 2.17
N GLU A 16 -5.89 -0.34 2.23
CA GLU A 16 -6.28 -0.99 3.49
C GLU A 16 -5.07 -1.58 4.22
N TYR A 17 -4.18 -2.26 3.50
CA TYR A 17 -2.94 -2.77 4.07
C TYR A 17 -2.08 -1.63 4.65
N ARG A 18 -1.98 -0.50 3.94
CA ARG A 18 -1.27 0.69 4.45
C ARG A 18 -1.90 1.21 5.73
N TYR A 19 -3.22 1.27 5.79
CA TYR A 19 -3.93 1.69 6.99
C TYR A 19 -3.61 0.77 8.19
N LEU A 20 -3.62 -0.55 7.98
CA LEU A 20 -3.24 -1.50 9.02
C LEU A 20 -1.80 -1.31 9.50
N LEU A 21 -0.85 -1.10 8.58
CA LEU A 21 0.55 -0.83 8.94
C LEU A 21 0.71 0.41 9.82
N PHE A 22 -0.03 1.49 9.52
CA PHE A 22 0.00 2.70 10.36
C PHE A 22 -0.69 2.46 11.72
N LYS A 23 -1.76 1.68 11.76
CA LYS A 23 -2.47 1.36 13.01
C LYS A 23 -1.61 0.54 13.97
N THR A 24 -0.75 -0.34 13.45
CA THR A 24 0.16 -1.19 14.22
C THR A 24 1.60 -0.66 14.22
N TYR A 25 1.81 0.65 14.00
CA TYR A 25 3.13 1.23 13.88
C TYR A 25 3.75 1.50 15.25
N HIS A 26 4.93 0.93 15.50
CA HIS A 26 5.69 1.09 16.75
C HIS A 26 6.97 1.91 16.57
N GLY A 27 7.27 2.38 15.35
CA GLY A 27 8.41 3.26 15.09
C GLY A 27 9.70 2.55 14.69
N THR A 28 9.65 1.22 14.48
CA THR A 28 10.84 0.45 14.12
C THR A 28 11.32 0.79 12.71
N ASN A 29 12.61 0.58 12.44
CA ASN A 29 13.17 0.84 11.11
C ASN A 29 12.54 -0.06 10.04
N ASP A 30 12.21 -1.31 10.41
CA ASP A 30 11.56 -2.26 9.50
C ASP A 30 10.15 -1.81 9.13
N GLU A 31 9.37 -1.32 10.09
CA GLU A 31 8.04 -0.78 9.85
C GLU A 31 8.09 0.45 8.95
N LYS A 32 9.03 1.38 9.22
CA LYS A 32 9.27 2.55 8.37
C LYS A 32 9.60 2.15 6.94
N SER A 33 10.50 1.18 6.77
CA SER A 33 10.91 0.66 5.47
C SER A 33 9.72 0.04 4.71
N ARG A 34 8.92 -0.77 5.40
CA ARG A 34 7.73 -1.43 4.82
C ARG A 34 6.66 -0.42 4.40
N ILE A 35 6.40 0.60 5.21
CA ILE A 35 5.47 1.69 4.86
C ILE A 35 6.00 2.49 3.66
N ALA A 36 7.30 2.80 3.63
CA ALA A 36 7.92 3.52 2.51
C ALA A 36 7.82 2.72 1.20
N GLN A 37 8.08 1.42 1.24
CA GLN A 37 7.95 0.54 0.08
C GLN A 37 6.50 0.52 -0.44
N LEU A 38 5.51 0.36 0.43
CA LEU A 38 4.10 0.35 0.06
C LEU A 38 3.65 1.69 -0.54
N ASN A 39 4.12 2.82 0.01
CA ASN A 39 3.84 4.13 -0.54
C ASN A 39 4.40 4.29 -1.96
N LYS A 40 5.62 3.78 -2.21
CA LYS A 40 6.22 3.78 -3.55
C LYS A 40 5.40 2.94 -4.55
N VAL A 41 4.91 1.77 -4.12
CA VAL A 41 4.01 0.95 -4.94
C VAL A 41 2.73 1.70 -5.28
N LEU A 42 2.06 2.29 -4.28
CA LEU A 42 0.81 3.04 -4.46
C LEU A 42 0.96 4.29 -5.35
N GLN A 43 2.11 4.96 -5.30
CA GLN A 43 2.42 6.11 -6.15
C GLN A 43 2.60 5.70 -7.63
N ASN A 44 3.25 4.55 -7.87
CA ASN A 44 3.48 4.05 -9.22
C ASN A 44 2.26 3.31 -9.80
N TRP A 45 1.35 2.84 -8.95
CA TRP A 45 0.13 2.15 -9.37
C TRP A 45 -0.94 3.13 -9.87
N LYS A 46 -0.87 3.48 -11.16
CA LYS A 46 -1.90 4.28 -11.85
C LYS A 46 -3.10 3.39 -12.18
N VAL A 47 -4.20 3.62 -11.47
CA VAL A 47 -5.53 3.10 -11.78
C VAL A 47 -6.14 3.97 -12.85
#